data_AF-A0AA96ZBU8-F1
#
_entry.id   AF-A0AA96ZBU8-F1
#
_cell.length_a   1.000
_cell.length_b   1.000
_cell.length_c   1.000
_cell.angle_alpha   90.00
_cell.angle_beta   90.00
_cell.angle_gamma   90.00
#
_symmetry.space_group_name_H-M   'P 1'
#
loop_
_entity.id
_entity.type
_entity.pdbx_description
1 polymer ?
#
loop_
_entity_poly.entity_id
_entity_poly.type
_entity_poly.pdbx_seq_one_letter_code
_entity_poly.pdbx_strand_id
1 'polypeptide(L)' 'MSRSLRHTPIFPITSATSEAWDKARWHRAWRRAERQRLGCRPFSEPLPERAFFNPWTMNKDGKHWRPATPLGHPVMRK' A
#
# COMPACT_ATOMS: atom_id res chain seq x y z
N MET A 1 29.84 6.19 1.49
CA MET A 1 28.71 6.80 0.75
C MET A 1 27.74 7.42 1.73
N SER A 2 27.73 8.74 1.87
CA SER A 2 26.80 9.45 2.76
C SER A 2 25.45 9.63 2.06
N ARG A 3 24.36 9.30 2.74
CA ARG A 3 23.01 9.55 2.24
C ARG A 3 22.60 10.96 2.65
N SER A 4 22.12 11.76 1.70
CA SER A 4 21.52 13.07 1.97
C SER A 4 20.39 12.92 3.00
N LEU A 5 20.49 13.64 4.11
CA LEU A 5 19.47 13.67 5.17
C LEU A 5 18.25 14.54 4.80
N ARG A 6 18.32 15.31 3.70
CA ARG A 6 17.22 16.19 3.26
C ARG A 6 16.13 15.44 2.51
N HIS A 7 16.44 14.27 1.94
CA HIS A 7 15.46 13.46 1.21
C HIS A 7 14.98 12.33 2.12
N THR A 8 13.67 12.22 2.34
CA THR A 8 13.08 11.05 3.00
C THR A 8 13.25 9.84 2.08
N PRO A 9 14.05 8.83 2.44
CA PRO A 9 14.26 7.70 1.56
C PRO A 9 13.02 6.79 1.56
N ILE A 10 12.65 6.30 0.37
CA ILE A 10 11.63 5.27 0.19
C ILE A 10 12.32 3.91 0.26
N PHE A 11 11.71 2.94 0.96
CA PHE A 11 12.17 1.55 0.95
C PHE A 11 11.06 0.61 0.46
N PRO A 12 11.43 -0.43 -0.33
CA PRO A 12 10.48 -1.45 -0.76
C PRO A 12 10.15 -2.41 0.38
N ILE A 13 8.96 -3.00 0.34
CA ILE A 13 8.60 -4.16 1.16
C ILE A 13 9.17 -5.41 0.49
N THR A 14 10.17 -6.03 1.12
CA THR A 14 10.87 -7.22 0.57
C THR A 14 10.60 -8.49 1.35
N SER A 15 9.81 -8.42 2.42
CA SER A 15 9.53 -9.53 3.34
C SER A 15 8.46 -10.49 2.82
N ALA A 16 7.69 -10.08 1.81
CA ALA A 16 6.64 -10.91 1.24
C ALA A 16 7.20 -11.94 0.27
N THR A 17 6.94 -13.21 0.54
CA THR A 17 7.33 -14.32 -0.34
C THR A 17 6.35 -14.51 -1.50
N SER A 18 5.14 -13.95 -1.43
CA SER A 18 4.10 -14.14 -2.45
C SER A 18 3.07 -13.01 -2.50
N GLU A 19 2.57 -12.75 -3.71
CA GLU A 19 1.42 -11.89 -4.01
C GLU A 19 0.06 -12.59 -3.87
N ALA A 20 0.06 -13.91 -3.67
CA ALA A 20 -1.16 -14.71 -3.77
C ALA A 20 -2.26 -14.24 -2.80
N TRP A 21 -1.87 -13.83 -1.59
CA TRP A 21 -2.82 -13.36 -0.58
C TRP A 21 -3.46 -12.03 -0.96
N ASP A 22 -2.67 -11.05 -1.38
CA ASP A 22 -3.18 -9.75 -1.83
C ASP A 22 -4.10 -9.92 -3.04
N LYS A 23 -3.68 -10.74 -4.02
CA LYS A 23 -4.49 -11.11 -5.19
C LYS A 23 -5.82 -11.74 -4.80
N ALA A 24 -5.78 -12.73 -3.91
CA ALA A 24 -7.00 -13.38 -3.44
C ALA A 24 -7.93 -12.40 -2.73
N ARG A 25 -7.39 -11.51 -1.89
CA ARG A 25 -8.16 -10.51 -1.15
C ARG A 25 -8.86 -9.52 -2.07
N TRP A 26 -8.13 -8.89 -2.99
CA TRP A 26 -8.74 -7.87 -3.85
C TRP A 26 -9.70 -8.50 -4.88
N HIS A 27 -9.40 -9.69 -5.43
CA HIS A 27 -10.33 -10.41 -6.30
C HIS A 27 -11.64 -10.79 -5.60
N ARG A 28 -11.60 -11.11 -4.29
CA ARG A 28 -12.82 -11.38 -3.51
C ARG A 28 -13.65 -10.12 -3.34
N ALA A 29 -13.01 -8.98 -3.04
CA ALA A 29 -13.67 -7.69 -2.88
C ALA A 29 -14.32 -7.23 -4.20
N TRP A 30 -13.58 -7.32 -5.31
CA TRP A 30 -14.05 -6.97 -6.64
C TRP A 30 -15.28 -7.79 -7.04
N ARG A 31 -15.21 -9.12 -6.93
CA ARG A 31 -16.36 -10.00 -7.24
C ARG A 31 -17.59 -9.71 -6.38
N ARG A 32 -17.40 -9.32 -5.11
CA ARG A 32 -18.50 -8.93 -4.22
C ARG A 32 -19.16 -7.64 -4.68
N ALA A 33 -18.37 -6.61 -5.01
CA ALA A 33 -18.87 -5.35 -5.50
C ALA A 33 -19.59 -5.50 -6.85
N GLU A 34 -19.05 -6.32 -7.74
CA GLU A 34 -19.66 -6.58 -9.04
C GLU A 34 -20.99 -7.32 -8.92
N ARG A 35 -21.08 -8.31 -8.03
CA ARG A 35 -22.34 -8.99 -7.73
C ARG A 35 -23.40 -8.02 -7.19
N GLN A 36 -23.00 -7.10 -6.32
CA GLN A 36 -23.90 -6.07 -5.80
C GLN A 36 -24.35 -5.09 -6.89
N ARG A 37 -23.43 -4.67 -7.78
CA ARG A 37 -23.73 -3.82 -8.93
C ARG A 37 -24.79 -4.47 -9.82
N LEU A 38 -24.58 -5.73 -10.20
CA LEU A 38 -25.51 -6.49 -11.03
C LEU A 38 -26.89 -6.65 -10.36
N GLY A 39 -26.95 -6.80 -9.04
CA GLY A 39 -28.20 -6.94 -8.30
C GLY A 39 -28.98 -5.65 -8.09
N CYS A 40 -28.30 -4.50 -7.98
CA CYS A 40 -28.96 -3.22 -7.67
C CYS A 40 -29.09 -2.29 -8.88
N ARG A 41 -28.05 -2.20 -9.73
CA ARG A 41 -27.95 -1.27 -10.87
C ARG A 41 -27.12 -1.91 -11.99
N PRO A 42 -27.68 -2.87 -12.74
CA PRO A 42 -26.92 -3.63 -13.73
C PRO A 42 -26.34 -2.77 -14.88
N PHE A 43 -26.94 -1.62 -15.15
CA PHE A 43 -26.49 -0.69 -16.19
C PHE A 43 -25.51 0.40 -15.69
N SER A 44 -25.14 0.41 -14.41
CA SER A 44 -24.15 1.38 -13.92
C SER A 44 -22.73 0.96 -14.29
N GLU A 45 -21.81 1.90 -14.46
CA GLU A 45 -20.41 1.57 -14.73
C GLU A 45 -19.78 0.70 -13.63
N PRO A 46 -18.91 -0.27 -14.00
CA PRO A 46 -18.15 -1.05 -13.03
C PRO A 46 -17.13 -0.18 -12.30
N LEU A 47 -16.83 -0.54 -11.05
CA LEU A 47 -15.82 0.17 -10.27
C LEU A 47 -14.41 -0.10 -10.83
N PRO A 48 -13.52 0.92 -10.88
CA PRO A 48 -12.15 0.74 -11.35
C PRO A 48 -11.38 -0.21 -10.43
N GLU A 49 -10.48 -1.02 -10.98
CA GLU A 49 -9.71 -2.01 -10.22
C GLU A 49 -8.90 -1.39 -9.07
N ARG A 50 -8.39 -0.17 -9.27
CA ARG A 50 -7.70 0.64 -8.26
C ARG A 50 -8.54 0.96 -7.02
N ALA A 51 -9.87 0.81 -7.07
CA ALA A 51 -10.73 0.92 -5.90
C ALA A 51 -10.56 -0.26 -4.94
N PHE A 52 -10.05 -1.40 -5.42
CA PHE A 52 -9.94 -2.65 -4.64
C PHE A 52 -8.53 -2.96 -4.16
N PHE A 53 -7.50 -2.36 -4.76
CA PHE A 53 -6.12 -2.55 -4.35
C PHE A 53 -5.29 -1.27 -4.48
N ASN A 54 -4.29 -1.12 -3.60
CA ASN A 54 -3.31 -0.05 -3.65
C ASN A 54 -1.90 -0.63 -3.79
N PRO A 55 -1.20 -0.38 -4.93
CA PRO A 55 0.16 -0.86 -5.16
C PRO A 55 1.17 -0.44 -4.09
N TRP A 56 0.99 0.73 -3.46
CA TRP A 56 1.94 1.23 -2.44
C TRP A 56 1.87 0.47 -1.13
N THR A 57 0.72 -0.15 -0.83
CA THR A 57 0.48 -0.88 0.43
C THR A 57 0.44 -2.39 0.23
N MET A 58 0.67 -2.89 -0.99
CA MET A 58 0.74 -4.33 -1.25
C MET A 58 1.98 -4.91 -0.60
N ASN A 59 1.87 -6.11 -0.05
CA ASN A 59 2.97 -6.74 0.69
C ASN A 59 4.17 -7.02 -0.21
N LYS A 60 3.94 -7.28 -1.49
CA LYS A 60 4.98 -7.41 -2.51
C LYS A 60 5.05 -6.12 -3.31
N ASP A 61 6.27 -5.60 -3.42
CA ASP A 61 6.60 -4.37 -4.18
C ASP A 61 5.95 -3.08 -3.66
N GLY A 62 5.24 -3.13 -2.52
CA GLY A 62 4.82 -1.96 -1.79
C GLY A 62 6.00 -1.10 -1.34
N LYS A 63 5.73 0.16 -1.05
CA LYS A 63 6.75 1.17 -0.75
C LYS A 63 6.34 1.96 0.47
N HIS A 64 7.29 2.13 1.38
CA HIS A 64 7.09 2.93 2.56
C HIS A 64 8.13 4.05 2.63
N TRP A 65 7.68 5.20 3.10
CA TRP A 65 8.58 6.24 3.56
C TRP A 65 9.26 5.76 4.83
N ARG A 66 10.57 6.01 4.97
CA ARG A 66 11.18 5.88 6.29
C ARG A 66 10.45 6.80 7.27
N PRO A 67 10.05 6.30 8.45
CA PRO A 67 9.59 7.20 9.50
C PRO A 67 10.69 8.23 9.72
N ALA A 68 10.32 9.50 9.81
CA ALA A 68 11.27 10.52 10.23
C ALA A 68 11.78 10.06 11.60
N THR A 69 13.06 9.69 11.66
CA THR A 69 13.72 9.54 12.95
C THR A 69 13.47 10.87 13.65
N PRO A 70 12.82 10.92 14.84
CA PRO A 70 12.85 12.14 15.60
C PRO A 70 14.34 12.37 15.81
N LEU A 71 14.87 13.42 15.17
CA LEU A 71 16.21 13.88 15.44
C LEU A 71 16.24 14.00 16.96
N GLY A 72 17.02 13.14 17.61
CA GLY A 72 17.23 13.25 19.04
C GLY A 72 17.59 14.71 19.26
N HIS A 73 16.77 15.42 20.05
CA HIS A 73 17.28 16.60 20.71
C HIS A 73 18.62 16.16 21.31
N PRO A 74 19.74 16.83 21.00
CA PRO A 74 21.00 16.48 21.62
C PRO A 74 20.77 16.68 23.11
N VAL A 75 20.63 15.58 23.85
CA VAL A 75 20.60 15.62 25.30
C VAL A 75 22.03 15.97 25.69
N MET A 76 22.30 17.27 25.83
CA MET A 76 23.49 17.76 26.48
C MET A 76 23.47 17.19 27.90
N ARG A 77 24.26 16.14 28.12
CA ARG A 77 24.59 15.69 29.46
C ARG A 77 25.41 16.80 30.10
N LYS A 78 24.88 17.38 31.18
CA LYS A 78 25.61 18.26 32.10
C LYS A 78 26.56 17.42 32.95
#